data_AF-A0AAV6FNP2-F1
#
_entry.id   AF-A0AAV6FNP2-F1
#
_cell.length_a   1.000
_cell.length_b   1.000
_cell.length_c   1.000
_cell.angle_alpha   90.00
_cell.angle_beta   90.00
_cell.angle_gamma   90.00
#
_symmetry.space_group_name_H-M   'P 1'
#
loop_
_entity.id
_entity.type
_entity.pdbx_description
1 polymer ?
#
loop_
_entity_poly.entity_id
_entity_poly.type
_entity_poly.pdbx_seq_one_letter_code
_entity_poly.pdbx_strand_id
1 'polypeptide(L)'
;MDWRLGVAKESALRKGFKSLNTHTGYLTLRLERGTELKALTVPYTALPGSLIPRRVGVMLDTEAGQLSFYDANARSHIYTYNQSFHCTPL
;
A
#
# COMPACT_ATOMS: atom_id res chain seq x y z
N MET A 1 -2.97 -3.21 -17.94
CA MET A 1 -2.29 -2.07 -17.27
C MET A 1 -1.97 -2.54 -15.87
N ASP A 2 -0.70 -2.53 -15.49
CA ASP A 2 -0.24 -3.02 -14.19
C ASP A 2 0.46 -1.89 -13.45
N TRP A 3 0.11 -1.69 -12.19
CA TRP A 3 0.77 -0.68 -11.36
C TRP A 3 0.86 -1.11 -9.91
N ARG A 4 1.80 -0.48 -9.19
CA ARG A 4 1.96 -0.60 -7.76
C ARG A 4 2.28 0.78 -7.18
N LEU A 5 1.65 1.12 -6.06
CA LEU A 5 1.80 2.42 -5.41
C LEU A 5 1.75 2.25 -3.89
N GLY A 6 2.57 3.03 -3.19
CA GLY A 6 2.56 3.09 -1.72
C GLY A 6 3.90 3.58 -1.18
N VAL A 7 4.23 3.14 0.03
CA VAL A 7 5.46 3.55 0.73
C VAL A 7 6.36 2.35 1.00
N ALA A 8 7.64 2.63 1.19
CA ALA A 8 8.62 1.67 1.65
C ALA A 8 9.28 2.20 2.93
N LYS A 9 9.58 1.31 3.88
CA LYS A 9 10.45 1.62 5.01
C LYS A 9 11.82 2.04 4.48
N GLU A 10 12.50 2.94 5.18
CA GLU A 10 13.87 3.35 4.82
C GLU A 10 14.81 2.15 4.78
N SER A 11 14.67 1.24 5.74
CA SER A 11 15.45 0.00 5.86
C SER A 11 15.05 -1.10 4.86
N ALA A 12 14.07 -0.87 3.98
CA ALA A 12 13.65 -1.85 3.01
C ALA A 12 14.79 -2.16 2.03
N LEU A 13 15.07 -3.45 1.81
CA LEU A 13 16.08 -3.89 0.86
C LEU A 13 15.66 -3.52 -0.57
N ARG A 14 16.57 -2.88 -1.31
CA ARG A 14 16.34 -2.41 -2.70
C ARG A 14 17.09 -3.22 -3.76
N LYS A 15 17.95 -4.15 -3.34
CA LYS A 15 18.77 -4.98 -4.24
C LYS A 15 18.24 -6.42 -4.29
N GLY A 16 18.31 -7.02 -5.48
CA GLY A 16 17.92 -8.40 -5.74
C GLY A 16 16.42 -8.61 -5.93
N PHE A 17 16.03 -9.86 -6.18
CA PHE A 17 14.62 -10.24 -6.32
C PHE A 17 14.02 -10.51 -4.93
N LYS A 18 13.14 -9.62 -4.48
CA LYS A 18 12.42 -9.74 -3.21
C LYS A 18 10.93 -9.51 -3.42
N SER A 19 10.11 -10.26 -2.69
CA SER A 19 8.68 -9.99 -2.60
C SER A 19 8.49 -8.61 -2.02
N LEU A 20 7.74 -7.73 -2.69
CA LEU A 20 7.43 -6.39 -2.19
C LEU A 20 6.11 -6.48 -1.41
N ASN A 21 6.20 -6.77 -0.11
CA ASN A 21 5.06 -6.95 0.78
C ASN A 21 5.36 -6.38 2.18
N THR A 22 4.41 -6.50 3.09
CA THR A 22 4.54 -5.96 4.46
C THR A 22 5.75 -6.52 5.22
N HIS A 23 6.11 -7.80 5.04
CA HIS A 23 7.28 -8.40 5.70
C HIS A 23 8.62 -7.81 5.24
N THR A 24 8.71 -7.36 4.00
CA THR A 24 9.93 -6.76 3.44
C THR A 24 9.94 -5.23 3.53
N GLY A 25 8.99 -4.64 4.27
CA GLY A 25 8.93 -3.21 4.54
C GLY A 25 8.19 -2.40 3.47
N TYR A 26 7.37 -3.02 2.63
CA TYR A 26 6.59 -2.34 1.61
C TYR A 26 5.10 -2.36 1.96
N LEU A 27 4.49 -1.18 2.04
CA LEU A 27 3.04 -1.01 2.23
C LEU A 27 2.46 -0.44 0.94
N THR A 28 1.93 -1.32 0.09
CA THR A 28 1.56 -0.95 -1.28
C THR A 28 0.27 -1.62 -1.77
N LEU A 29 -0.50 -0.87 -2.54
CA LEU A 29 -1.53 -1.41 -3.41
C LEU A 29 -0.92 -1.86 -4.74
N ARG A 30 -1.47 -2.93 -5.31
CA ARG A 30 -1.14 -3.43 -6.65
C ARG A 30 -2.41 -3.64 -7.44
N LEU A 31 -2.47 -3.09 -8.65
CA LEU A 31 -3.38 -3.53 -9.69
C LEU A 31 -2.63 -4.51 -10.60
N GLU A 32 -3.10 -5.75 -10.63
CA GLU A 32 -2.56 -6.81 -11.49
C GLU A 32 -3.54 -7.10 -12.63
N ARG A 33 -3.01 -7.20 -13.84
CA ARG A 33 -3.72 -7.49 -15.09
C ARG A 33 -4.86 -6.52 -15.40
N GLY A 34 -4.86 -5.35 -14.77
CA GLY A 34 -5.89 -4.32 -14.90
C GLY A 34 -7.21 -4.60 -14.18
N THR A 35 -7.37 -5.76 -13.51
CA THR A 35 -8.65 -6.17 -12.92
C THR A 35 -8.53 -6.65 -11.47
N GLU A 36 -7.32 -6.94 -10.98
CA GLU A 36 -7.10 -7.51 -9.66
C GLU A 36 -6.42 -6.49 -8.75
N LEU A 37 -7.22 -5.76 -7.96
CA LEU A 37 -6.71 -4.84 -6.95
C LEU A 37 -6.42 -5.60 -5.65
N LYS A 38 -5.23 -5.38 -5.07
CA LYS A 38 -4.84 -6.01 -3.82
C LYS A 38 -3.92 -5.13 -2.97
N ALA A 39 -4.06 -5.26 -1.66
CA ALA A 39 -3.08 -4.80 -0.70
C ALA A 39 -2.04 -5.91 -0.49
N LEU A 40 -0.74 -5.59 -0.63
CA LEU A 40 0.35 -6.57 -0.50
C LEU A 40 0.72 -6.87 0.96
N THR A 41 -0.28 -7.24 1.75
CA THR A 41 -0.11 -7.91 3.05
C THR A 41 0.45 -9.32 2.87
N VAL A 42 0.72 -10.02 3.98
CA VAL A 42 1.13 -11.43 3.96
C VAL A 42 0.16 -12.25 4.81
N PRO A 43 -0.71 -13.09 4.22
CA PRO A 43 -1.00 -13.20 2.78
C PRO A 43 -1.60 -11.91 2.20
N TYR A 44 -1.61 -11.75 0.88
CA TYR A 44 -2.18 -10.54 0.26
C TYR A 44 -3.68 -10.44 0.57
N THR A 45 -4.18 -9.22 0.66
CA THR A 45 -5.61 -8.95 0.82
C THR A 45 -6.18 -8.56 -0.54
N ALA A 46 -7.04 -9.41 -1.10
CA ALA A 46 -7.79 -9.08 -2.32
C ALA A 46 -8.82 -7.98 -2.00
N LEU A 47 -8.91 -6.99 -2.88
CA LEU A 47 -9.86 -5.88 -2.75
C LEU A 47 -10.94 -6.00 -3.83
N PRO A 48 -12.19 -5.60 -3.54
CA PRO A 48 -13.26 -5.59 -4.52
C PRO A 48 -12.88 -4.81 -5.78
N GLY A 49 -13.23 -5.34 -6.96
CA GLY A 49 -12.98 -4.65 -8.24
C GLY A 49 -13.70 -3.30 -8.36
N SER A 50 -14.78 -3.09 -7.60
CA SER A 50 -15.47 -1.80 -7.50
C SER A 50 -14.62 -0.68 -6.88
N LEU A 51 -13.50 -1.02 -6.22
CA LEU A 51 -12.57 -0.05 -5.63
C LEU A 51 -11.41 0.31 -6.55
N ILE A 52 -11.36 -0.19 -7.79
CA ILE A 52 -10.29 0.15 -8.76
C ILE A 52 -10.38 1.63 -9.12
N PRO A 53 -9.41 2.46 -8.70
CA PRO A 53 -9.50 3.90 -8.90
C PRO A 53 -8.88 4.33 -10.22
N ARG A 54 -9.34 5.46 -10.76
CA ARG A 54 -8.63 6.17 -11.85
C ARG A 54 -7.50 7.06 -11.32
N ARG A 55 -7.62 7.54 -10.08
CA ARG A 55 -6.63 8.38 -9.39
C ARG A 55 -6.56 7.97 -7.92
N VAL A 56 -5.37 7.65 -7.44
CA VAL A 56 -5.16 7.23 -6.05
C VAL A 56 -4.69 8.42 -5.22
N GLY A 57 -5.39 8.69 -4.12
CA GLY A 57 -4.88 9.52 -3.01
C GLY A 57 -4.17 8.63 -1.99
N VAL A 58 -3.04 9.09 -1.46
CA VAL A 58 -2.27 8.38 -0.42
C VAL A 58 -2.07 9.34 0.76
N MET A 59 -2.45 8.90 1.95
CA MET A 59 -2.31 9.68 3.19
C MET A 59 -1.54 8.88 4.22
N LEU A 60 -0.48 9.47 4.77
CA LEU A 60 0.30 8.92 5.87
C LEU A 60 0.00 9.72 7.14
N ASP A 61 -0.49 9.03 8.15
CA ASP A 61 -0.65 9.54 9.51
C ASP A 61 0.34 8.80 10.40
N THR A 62 1.45 9.45 10.74
CA THR A 62 2.51 8.86 11.56
C THR A 62 2.11 8.74 13.03
N GLU A 63 1.24 9.62 13.52
CA GLU A 63 0.79 9.64 14.91
C GLU A 63 -0.23 8.52 15.16
N ALA A 64 -1.20 8.36 14.25
CA ALA A 64 -2.17 7.28 14.30
C ALA A 64 -1.61 5.93 13.82
N GLY A 65 -0.41 5.91 13.22
CA GLY A 65 0.19 4.70 12.66
C GLY A 65 -0.59 4.17 11.46
N GLN A 66 -1.06 5.04 10.58
CA GLN A 66 -1.92 4.68 9.45
C GLN A 66 -1.36 5.13 8.11
N LEU A 67 -1.46 4.24 7.12
CA LEU A 67 -1.31 4.59 5.71
C LEU A 67 -2.59 4.22 4.98
N SER A 68 -3.30 5.24 4.50
CA SER A 68 -4.61 5.10 3.89
C SER A 68 -4.58 5.46 2.40
N PHE A 69 -5.33 4.69 1.61
CA PHE A 69 -5.50 4.85 0.18
C PHE A 69 -6.95 5.17 -0.15
N TYR A 70 -7.15 6.08 -1.10
CA TYR A 70 -8.47 6.58 -1.49
C TYR A 70 -8.60 6.66 -3.02
N ASP A 71 -9.81 6.50 -3.53
CA ASP A 71 -10.14 7.00 -4.86
C ASP A 71 -10.31 8.51 -4.73
N ALA A 72 -9.37 9.26 -5.30
CA ALA A 72 -9.36 10.72 -5.19
C ALA A 72 -10.52 11.39 -5.95
N ASN A 73 -11.09 10.72 -6.95
CA ASN A 73 -12.22 11.25 -7.72
C ASN A 73 -13.54 10.98 -6.99
N ALA A 74 -13.73 9.73 -6.52
CA ALA A 74 -14.93 9.35 -5.79
C ALA A 74 -14.91 9.79 -4.31
N ARG A 75 -13.76 10.26 -3.81
CA ARG A 75 -13.52 10.61 -2.41
C ARG A 75 -13.88 9.47 -1.46
N SER A 76 -13.66 8.23 -1.90
CA SER A 76 -13.99 7.02 -1.16
C SER A 76 -12.72 6.30 -0.68
N HIS A 77 -12.85 5.60 0.43
CA HIS A 77 -11.78 4.78 0.99
C HIS A 77 -11.56 3.51 0.16
N ILE A 78 -10.30 3.12 0.00
CA ILE A 78 -9.91 1.85 -0.66
C ILE A 78 -9.37 0.88 0.38
N TYR A 79 -8.34 1.29 1.13
CA TYR A 79 -7.64 0.42 2.07
C TYR A 79 -6.80 1.23 3.06
N THR A 80 -6.63 0.72 4.28
CA THR A 80 -5.71 1.29 5.28
C THR A 80 -4.80 0.20 5.84
N TYR A 81 -3.49 0.46 5.81
CA TYR A 81 -2.53 -0.27 6.62
C TYR A 81 -2.45 0.37 8.01
N ASN A 82 -2.49 -0.45 9.05
CA ASN A 82 -2.18 -0.04 10.41
C ASN A 82 -0.76 -0.54 10.74
N GLN A 83 0.18 0.39 10.90
CA GLN A 83 1.59 0.11 11.12
C GLN A 83 2.18 1.24 11.98
N SER A 84 2.90 0.88 13.05
CA SER A 84 3.70 1.86 13.76
C SER A 84 4.84 2.38 12.87
N PHE A 85 4.95 3.70 12.77
CA PHE A 85 5.98 4.42 12.02
C PHE A 85 7.02 5.10 12.93
N HIS A 86 7.16 4.64 14.19
CA HIS A 86 8.14 5.24 15.08
C HIS A 86 9.56 5.05 14.55
N CYS A 87 10.29 6.16 14.53
CA CYS A 87 11.73 6.15 14.39
C CYS A 87 12.28 5.66 15.74
N THR A 88 12.83 4.44 15.79
CA THR A 88 13.73 4.09 16.90
C THR A 88 14.91 5.06 16.81
N PRO A 89 15.16 5.92 17.83
CA PRO A 89 16.36 6.72 17.85
C PRO A 89 17.56 5.76 17.84
N LEU A 90 18.55 6.07 17.00
CA LEU A 90 19.86 5.43 17.05
C LEU A 90 20.54 5.69 18.39
#